data_AF-A0A9X3H0F4-F1
#
_entry.id   AF-A0A9X3H0F4-F1
#
_cell.length_a   1.000
_cell.length_b   1.000
_cell.length_c   1.000
_cell.angle_alpha   90.00
_cell.angle_beta   90.00
_cell.angle_gamma   90.00
#
_symmetry.space_group_name_H-M   'P 1'
#
loop_
_entity.id
_entity.type
_entity.pdbx_description
1 polymer ?
#
loop_
_entity_poly.entity_id
_entity_poly.type
_entity_poly.pdbx_seq_one_letter_code
_entity_poly.pdbx_strand_id
1 'polypeptide(L)'
;MAGADQPPQSEPEQAEALREERAARYFARQLDDPSPLLGTEIDAWLSEDPRNAIAYARMAQAWDKAALLRSAPPAPDHDPRRPETHADRQGQDQQ
;
A
#
# COMPACT_ATOMS: atom_id res chain seq x y z
N MET A 1 25.33 4.07 19.47
CA MET A 1 23.96 3.69 19.89
C MET A 1 23.09 4.93 19.70
N ALA A 2 22.43 5.05 18.56
CA ALA A 2 21.54 6.18 18.29
C ALA A 2 20.23 5.93 19.05
N GLY A 3 20.06 6.62 20.18
CA GLY A 3 18.75 6.71 20.82
C GLY A 3 17.81 7.40 19.85
N ALA A 4 16.64 6.82 19.63
CA ALA A 4 15.58 7.45 18.86
C ALA A 4 15.18 8.74 19.57
N ASP A 5 15.69 9.87 19.10
CA ASP A 5 15.22 11.22 19.40
C ASP A 5 13.90 11.42 18.65
N GLN A 6 12.86 10.69 19.08
CA GLN A 6 11.52 10.88 18.55
C GLN A 6 10.96 12.12 19.26
N PRO A 7 10.68 13.22 18.53
CA PRO A 7 10.08 14.40 19.15
C PRO A 7 8.75 13.98 19.80
N PRO A 8 8.34 14.61 20.91
CA PRO A 8 7.07 14.30 21.55
C PRO A 8 5.95 14.52 20.54
N GLN A 9 5.43 13.42 20.00
CA GLN A 9 4.35 13.42 19.04
C GLN A 9 3.14 14.08 19.72
N SER A 10 2.49 15.01 19.01
CA SER A 10 1.32 15.70 19.55
C SER A 10 0.21 14.68 19.87
N GLU A 11 -0.53 14.87 20.97
CA GLU A 11 -1.63 13.98 21.38
C GLU A 11 -2.58 13.53 20.25
N PRO A 12 -3.01 14.39 19.29
CA PRO A 12 -3.84 13.93 18.17
C PRO A 12 -3.11 13.00 17.19
N GLU A 13 -1.81 13.20 16.97
CA GLU A 13 -1.00 12.40 16.04
C GLU A 13 -0.74 11.00 16.61
N GLN A 14 -0.48 10.91 17.92
CA GLN A 14 -0.39 9.63 18.63
C GLN A 14 -1.72 8.87 18.59
N ALA A 15 -2.84 9.58 18.77
CA ALA A 15 -4.15 8.95 18.68
C ALA A 15 -4.47 8.46 17.26
N GLU A 16 -3.98 9.12 16.21
CA GLU A 16 -4.09 8.62 14.83
C GLU A 16 -3.21 7.38 14.63
N ALA A 17 -1.94 7.43 15.04
CA ALA A 17 -1.01 6.30 14.93
C ALA A 17 -1.54 5.03 15.63
N LEU A 18 -2.13 5.16 16.82
CA LEU A 18 -2.74 4.03 17.54
C LEU A 18 -3.95 3.44 16.77
N ARG A 19 -4.74 4.27 16.09
CA ARG A 19 -5.85 3.80 15.26
C ARG A 19 -5.34 3.05 14.03
N GLU A 20 -4.31 3.59 13.38
CA GLU A 20 -3.70 2.94 12.22
C GLU A 20 -3.04 1.62 12.60
N GLU A 21 -2.35 1.55 13.73
CA GLU A 21 -1.80 0.30 14.27
C GLU A 21 -2.90 -0.73 14.51
N ARG A 22 -4.00 -0.33 15.18
CA ARG A 22 -5.12 -1.24 15.46
C ARG A 22 -5.82 -1.69 14.19
N ALA A 23 -5.99 -0.81 13.20
CA ALA A 23 -6.49 -1.15 11.87
C ALA A 23 -5.63 -2.21 11.19
N ALA A 24 -4.30 -2.03 11.19
CA ALA A 24 -3.36 -2.99 10.60
C ALA A 24 -3.46 -4.37 11.28
N ARG A 25 -3.56 -4.41 12.61
CA ARG A 25 -3.72 -5.67 13.37
C ARG A 25 -5.03 -6.39 13.03
N TYR A 26 -6.16 -5.67 12.98
CA TYR A 26 -7.43 -6.26 12.59
C TYR A 26 -7.42 -6.75 11.15
N PHE A 27 -6.86 -5.97 10.23
CA PHE A 27 -6.75 -6.35 8.82
C PHE A 27 -5.88 -7.60 8.63
N ALA A 28 -4.73 -7.67 9.30
CA ALA A 28 -3.87 -8.85 9.28
C ALA A 28 -4.58 -10.10 9.84
N ARG A 29 -5.29 -9.98 10.98
CA ARG A 29 -6.08 -11.09 11.53
C ARG A 29 -7.18 -11.53 10.56
N GLN A 30 -7.86 -10.60 9.90
CA GLN A 30 -8.94 -10.90 8.96
C GLN A 30 -8.46 -11.70 7.74
N LEU A 31 -7.22 -11.48 7.30
CA LEU A 31 -6.60 -12.24 6.21
C LEU A 31 -6.22 -13.67 6.62
N ASP A 32 -5.92 -13.88 7.90
CA ASP A 32 -5.49 -15.17 8.45
C ASP A 32 -6.69 -16.03 8.90
N ASP A 33 -7.62 -15.44 9.65
CA ASP A 33 -8.82 -16.09 10.19
C ASP A 33 -10.06 -15.17 10.05
N PRO A 34 -10.86 -15.29 8.97
CA PRO A 34 -12.06 -14.48 8.74
C PRO A 34 -13.25 -15.01 9.54
N SER A 35 -13.08 -15.13 10.86
CA SER A 35 -14.10 -15.57 11.79
C SER A 35 -15.22 -14.55 11.98
N PRO A 36 -16.50 -14.98 12.14
CA PRO A 36 -17.61 -14.07 12.44
C PRO A 36 -17.45 -13.33 13.77
N LEU A 37 -16.71 -13.91 14.73
CA LEU A 37 -16.39 -13.25 15.99
C LEU A 37 -15.47 -12.05 15.74
N LEU A 38 -14.45 -12.22 14.90
CA LEU A 38 -13.54 -11.15 14.52
C LEU A 38 -14.28 -10.03 13.78
N GLY A 39 -15.21 -10.38 12.88
CA GLY A 39 -16.08 -9.40 12.24
C GLY A 39 -16.84 -8.54 13.25
N THR A 40 -17.42 -9.17 14.28
CA THR A 40 -18.14 -8.46 15.35
C THR A 40 -17.19 -7.55 16.17
N GLU A 41 -15.96 -8.01 16.48
CA GLU A 41 -14.96 -7.17 17.16
C GLU A 41 -14.59 -5.94 16.32
N ILE A 42 -14.42 -6.11 15.01
CA ILE A 42 -14.11 -5.03 14.08
C ILE A 42 -15.29 -4.05 14.01
N ASP A 43 -16.52 -4.53 13.78
CA ASP A 43 -17.72 -3.68 13.70
C ASP A 43 -17.94 -2.86 14.98
N ALA A 44 -17.72 -3.47 16.14
CA ALA A 44 -17.79 -2.77 17.42
C ALA A 44 -16.77 -1.62 17.46
N TRP A 45 -15.50 -1.89 17.15
CA TRP A 45 -14.44 -0.88 17.14
C TRP A 45 -14.69 0.23 16.10
N LEU A 46 -15.19 -0.11 14.92
CA LEU A 46 -15.53 0.85 13.87
C LEU A 46 -16.66 1.79 14.31
N SER A 47 -17.59 1.31 15.13
CA SER A 47 -18.72 2.09 15.62
C SER A 47 -18.37 3.04 16.77
N GLU A 48 -17.26 2.81 17.49
CA GLU A 48 -16.82 3.67 18.60
C GLU A 48 -16.42 5.08 18.15
N ASP A 49 -15.80 5.21 16.97
CA ASP A 49 -15.30 6.49 16.45
C ASP A 49 -15.21 6.43 14.92
N PRO A 50 -15.81 7.39 14.18
CA PRO A 50 -15.76 7.39 12.71
C PRO A 50 -14.34 7.44 12.14
N ARG A 51 -13.35 7.94 12.89
CA ARG A 51 -11.94 7.94 12.47
C ARG A 51 -11.36 6.52 12.40
N ASN A 52 -11.91 5.57 13.16
CA ASN A 52 -11.50 4.16 13.09
C ASN A 52 -11.87 3.56 11.73
N ALA A 53 -13.06 3.87 11.21
CA ALA A 53 -13.48 3.46 9.87
C ALA A 53 -12.58 4.05 8.77
N ILE A 54 -12.19 5.32 8.92
CA ILE A 54 -11.24 5.95 7.99
C ILE A 54 -9.88 5.24 8.02
N ALA A 55 -9.33 4.96 9.21
CA ALA A 55 -8.06 4.24 9.37
C ALA A 55 -8.14 2.82 8.77
N TYR A 56 -9.22 2.09 9.02
CA TYR A 56 -9.42 0.75 8.46
C TYR A 56 -9.54 0.77 6.93
N ALA A 57 -10.28 1.72 6.36
CA ALA A 57 -10.39 1.89 4.92
C ALA A 57 -9.06 2.29 4.25
N ARG A 58 -8.23 3.11 4.92
CA ARG A 58 -6.87 3.43 4.45
C ARG A 58 -5.99 2.17 4.41
N MET A 59 -6.07 1.33 5.43
CA MET A 59 -5.33 0.06 5.48
C MET A 59 -5.74 -0.87 4.33
N ALA A 60 -7.05 -1.02 4.08
CA ALA A 60 -7.55 -1.82 2.97
C ALA A 60 -7.03 -1.31 1.60
N GLN A 61 -7.07 0.00 1.37
CA GLN A 61 -6.53 0.60 0.15
C GLN A 61 -5.02 0.40 -0.01
N ALA A 62 -4.26 0.48 1.09
CA ALA A 62 -2.81 0.24 1.06
C ALA A 62 -2.51 -1.22 0.69
N TRP A 63 -3.29 -2.16 1.22
CA TRP A 63 -3.18 -3.58 0.86
C TRP A 63 -3.48 -3.85 -0.61
N ASP A 64 -4.57 -3.29 -1.14
CA ASP A 64 -4.92 -3.42 -2.56
C ASP A 64 -3.82 -2.87 -3.47
N LYS A 65 -3.27 -1.69 -3.15
CA LYS A 65 -2.13 -1.11 -3.88
C LYS A 65 -0.90 -2.02 -3.83
N ALA A 66 -0.59 -2.61 -2.67
CA ALA A 66 0.51 -3.55 -2.55
C ALA A 66 0.28 -4.84 -3.36
N ALA A 67 -0.96 -5.32 -3.43
CA ALA A 67 -1.33 -6.48 -4.25
C ALA A 67 -1.18 -6.20 -5.75
N LEU A 68 -1.54 -4.99 -6.20
CA LEU A 68 -1.31 -4.53 -7.58
C LEU A 68 0.18 -4.49 -7.91
N LEU A 69 1.03 -3.94 -7.03
CA LEU A 69 2.48 -3.90 -7.23
C LEU A 69 3.10 -5.30 -7.30
N ARG A 70 2.65 -6.25 -6.48
CA ARG A 70 3.11 -7.65 -6.53
C ARG A 70 2.73 -8.36 -7.83
N SER A 71 1.61 -7.97 -8.43
CA SER A 71 1.09 -8.60 -9.65
C SER A 71 1.57 -7.92 -10.93
N ALA A 72 2.12 -6.71 -10.82
CA ALA A 72 2.66 -5.98 -11.96
C ALA A 72 3.91 -6.72 -12.49
N PRO A 73 4.02 -6.92 -13.81
CA PRO A 73 5.26 -7.42 -14.39
C PRO A 73 6.39 -6.44 -14.02
N PRO A 74 7.63 -6.95 -13.82
CA PRO A 74 8.77 -6.08 -13.60
C PRO A 74 8.81 -5.06 -14.74
N ALA A 75 9.04 -3.78 -14.40
CA ALA A 75 9.16 -2.75 -15.40
C ALA A 75 10.15 -3.23 -16.47
N PRO A 76 9.83 -3.09 -17.77
CA PRO A 76 10.79 -3.44 -18.81
C PRO A 76 12.07 -2.68 -18.50
N ASP A 77 13.19 -3.40 -18.49
CA ASP A 77 14.51 -2.83 -18.29
C ASP A 77 14.67 -1.70 -19.30
N HIS A 78 14.46 -0.46 -18.84
CA HIS A 78 14.68 0.70 -19.66
C HIS A 78 16.18 0.90 -19.64
N ASP A 79 16.90 0.10 -20.43
CA ASP A 79 18.29 0.39 -20.76
C ASP A 79 18.26 1.65 -21.65
N PRO A 80 18.73 2.81 -21.14
CA PRO A 80 18.72 4.06 -21.89
C PRO A 80 19.74 4.06 -23.03
N ARG A 81 20.48 2.97 -23.24
CA ARG A 81 21.49 2.79 -24.28
C ARG A 81 21.05 1.79 -25.34
N ARG A 82 19.81 1.28 -25.32
CA ARG A 82 19.29 0.45 -26.42
C ARG A 82 18.97 1.39 -27.58
N PRO A 83 19.80 1.45 -28.65
CA PRO A 83 19.44 2.27 -29.78
C PRO A 83 18.16 1.68 -30.37
N GLU A 84 17.13 2.51 -30.46
CA GLU A 84 15.94 2.18 -31.24
C GLU A 84 16.43 1.85 -32.63
N THR A 85 16.38 0.56 -32.98
CA THR A 85 16.69 0.12 -34.33
C THR A 85 15.55 0.63 -35.18
N HIS A 86 15.65 1.89 -35.62
CA HIS A 86 14.97 2.37 -36.79
C HIS A 86 15.41 1.42 -37.90
N ALA A 87 14.56 0.45 -38.19
CA ALA A 87 14.65 -0.35 -39.38
C ALA A 87 14.73 0.64 -40.53
N ASP A 88 15.93 0.75 -41.10
CA ASP A 88 16.20 1.42 -42.35
C ASP A 88 15.42 0.65 -43.43
N ARG A 89 14.14 1.02 -43.55
CA ARG A 89 13.31 0.75 -44.72
C ARG A 89 13.62 1.85 -45.74
N GLN A 90 14.87 1.96 -46.15
CA GLN A 90 15.24 2.60 -47.41
C GLN A 90 15.69 1.50 -48.37
N GLY A 91 14.72 0.70 -48.77
CA GLY A 91 14.80 0.08 -50.08
C GLY A 91 14.76 1.18 -51.14
N GLN A 92 15.65 1.05 -52.11
CA GLN A 92 15.28 1.10 -53.52
C GLN A 92 14.74 2.43 -54.03
N ASP A 93 15.65 3.33 -54.37
CA ASP A 93 15.68 4.15 -55.61
C ASP A 93 16.92 5.03 -55.43
N GLN A 94 17.95 4.96 -56.26
CA GLN A 94 17.93 5.52 -57.61
C GLN A 94 19.10 4.96 -58.42
N GLN A 95 18.84 4.92 -59.73
CA GLN A 95 19.63 4.43 -60.84
C GLN A 95 21.00 5.10 -61.03
#